data_AF-A0A7C3K131-F1
#
_entry.id   AF-A0A7C3K131-F1
#
_cell.length_a   1.000
_cell.length_b   1.000
_cell.length_c   1.000
_cell.angle_alpha   90.00
_cell.angle_beta   90.00
_cell.angle_gamma   90.00
#
_symmetry.space_group_name_H-M   'P 1'
#
loop_
_entity.id
_entity.type
_entity.pdbx_description
1 polymer ?
#
loop_
_entity_poly.entity_id
_entity_poly.type
_entity_poly.pdbx_seq_one_letter_code
_entity_poly.pdbx_strand_id
1 'polypeptide(L)' 'MRGVISKKPFVPDAQARTVAKMAEHLLEIKNLKKYFPLKKRILKGGDGYVRAVDGISFFIQEGNSFGLVGESGSGKTT' A
#
# COMPACT_ATOMS: atom_id res chain seq x y z
N MET A 1 20.08 -32.94 22.78
CA MET A 1 18.68 -32.46 22.80
C MET A 1 18.58 -31.24 23.71
N ARG A 2 18.42 -30.03 23.16
CA ARG A 2 17.95 -28.86 23.91
C ARG A 2 16.94 -28.15 23.02
N GLY A 3 15.67 -28.34 23.34
CA GLY A 3 14.56 -27.70 22.64
C GLY A 3 14.61 -26.20 22.88
N VAL A 4 14.70 -25.43 21.80
CA VAL A 4 14.46 -23.99 21.81
C VAL A 4 12.97 -23.83 22.08
N ILE A 5 12.61 -23.57 23.34
CA ILE A 5 11.24 -23.18 23.70
C ILE A 5 11.05 -21.79 23.10
N SER A 6 10.41 -21.76 21.93
CA SER A 6 9.85 -20.54 21.36
C SER A 6 8.83 -20.00 22.36
N LYS A 7 9.25 -19.03 23.19
CA LYS A 7 8.32 -18.24 24.00
C LYS A 7 7.41 -17.52 23.00
N LYS A 8 6.20 -18.05 22.79
CA LYS A 8 5.13 -17.27 22.19
C LYS A 8 4.98 -16.01 23.05
N PRO A 9 5.14 -14.80 22.48
CA PRO A 9 4.97 -13.58 23.24
C PRO A 9 3.56 -13.56 23.83
N PHE A 10 3.44 -13.13 25.10
CA PHE A 10 2.14 -12.83 25.70
C PHE A 10 1.60 -11.59 24.98
N VAL A 11 0.68 -11.80 24.04
CA VAL A 11 0.01 -10.72 23.31
C VAL A 11 -1.36 -10.53 23.96
N PRO A 12 -1.65 -9.37 24.59
CA PRO A 12 -2.95 -9.09 25.18
C PRO A 12 -4.08 -9.28 24.15
N ASP A 13 -5.27 -9.73 24.58
CA ASP A 13 -6.38 -10.11 23.68
C ASP A 13 -6.73 -9.04 22.64
N ALA A 14 -6.64 -7.76 23.01
CA ALA A 14 -6.85 -6.64 22.09
C ALA A 14 -5.82 -6.61 20.96
N GLN A 15 -4.55 -6.85 21.30
CA GLN A 15 -3.41 -6.78 20.39
C GLN A 15 -3.32 -8.05 19.53
N ALA A 16 -3.73 -9.20 20.06
CA ALA A 16 -3.86 -10.45 19.30
C ALA A 16 -4.94 -10.33 18.22
N ARG A 17 -6.08 -9.69 18.54
CA ARG A 17 -7.15 -9.41 17.57
C ARG A 17 -6.69 -8.44 16.48
N THR A 18 -5.91 -7.41 16.80
CA THR A 18 -5.36 -6.50 15.79
C THR A 18 -4.41 -7.23 14.85
N VAL A 19 -3.53 -8.09 15.37
CA VAL A 19 -2.59 -8.86 14.55
C VAL A 19 -3.32 -9.88 13.68
N ALA A 20 -4.34 -10.57 14.23
CA ALA A 20 -5.19 -11.47 13.46
C ALA A 20 -5.96 -10.73 12.35
N LYS A 21 -6.51 -9.55 12.66
CA LYS A 21 -7.19 -8.69 11.68
C LYS A 21 -6.25 -8.20 10.58
N MET A 22 -4.99 -7.92 10.91
CA MET A 22 -3.96 -7.62 9.92
C MET A 22 -3.55 -8.86 9.10
N ALA A 23 -3.57 -10.05 9.69
CA ALA A 23 -3.31 -11.30 8.98
C ALA A 23 -4.43 -11.64 7.98
N GLU A 24 -5.65 -11.11 8.17
CA GLU A 24 -6.75 -11.20 7.19
C GLU A 24 -6.60 -10.22 6.00
N HIS A 25 -5.64 -9.28 6.06
CA HIS A 25 -5.36 -8.42 4.91
C HIS A 25 -4.51 -9.20 3.90
N LEU A 26 -5.12 -9.53 2.76
CA LEU A 26 -4.41 -10.10 1.62
C LEU A 26 -3.38 -9.11 1.04
N LEU A 27 -3.74 -7.82 1.01
CA LEU A 27 -2.87 -6.74 0.56
C LEU A 27 -2.99 -5.56 1.53
N GLU A 28 -1.88 -5.00 1.94
CA GLU A 28 -1.84 -3.74 2.70
C GLU A 28 -0.91 -2.76 2.01
N ILE A 29 -1.43 -1.58 1.70
CA ILE A 29 -0.71 -0.47 1.09
C ILE A 29 -0.68 0.70 2.07
N LYS A 30 0.52 1.24 2.31
CA LYS A 30 0.75 2.39 3.18
C LYS A 30 1.48 3.49 2.43
N ASN A 31 0.89 4.68 2.43
CA ASN A 31 1.46 5.92 1.90
C ASN A 31 2.07 5.76 0.49
N LEU A 32 1.38 5.05 -0.40
CA LEU A 32 1.85 4.81 -1.77
C LEU A 32 1.94 6.14 -2.53
N LYS A 33 3.08 6.35 -3.17
CA LYS A 33 3.37 7.51 -4.02
C LYS A 33 3.98 7.04 -5.32
N LYS A 34 3.49 7.59 -6.43
CA LYS A 34 3.99 7.28 -7.77
C LYS A 34 3.95 8.52 -8.64
N TYR A 35 5.12 9.01 -8.98
CA TYR A 35 5.31 10.24 -9.75
C TYR A 35 5.97 9.91 -11.09
N PHE A 36 5.44 10.46 -12.18
CA PHE A 36 6.00 10.30 -13.53
C PHE A 36 6.69 11.57 -13.99
N PRO A 37 7.90 11.48 -14.57
CA PRO A 37 8.58 12.65 -15.11
C PRO A 37 7.85 13.16 -16.36
N LEU A 38 7.65 14.48 -16.45
CA LEU A 38 7.22 15.14 -17.68
C LEU A 38 8.39 15.14 -18.66
N LYS A 39 8.27 14.42 -19.80
CA LYS A 39 9.30 14.43 -20.85
C LYS A 39 9.43 15.85 -21.42
N LYS A 40 10.65 16.39 -21.41
CA LYS A 40 10.99 17.73 -21.92
C LYS A 40 10.56 17.89 -23.38
N ARG A 41 9.84 18.97 -23.71
CA ARG A 41 10.00 19.60 -25.02
C ARG A 41 11.32 20.36 -24.96
N ILE A 42 12.16 20.18 -25.97
CA ILE A 42 13.59 20.55 -26.04
C ILE A 42 13.90 22.03 -25.77
N LEU A 43 12.89 22.89 -25.60
CA LEU A 43 13.02 24.31 -25.32
C LEU A 43 12.12 24.68 -24.12
N LYS A 44 12.76 25.08 -23.01
CA LYS A 44 12.21 25.68 -21.77
C LYS A 44 11.94 24.74 -20.59
N GLY A 45 13.00 24.58 -19.78
CA GLY A 45 13.05 24.68 -18.31
C GLY A 45 11.88 24.16 -17.46
N GLY A 46 12.15 23.06 -16.72
CA GLY A 46 11.40 22.61 -15.55
C GLY A 46 11.47 21.10 -15.39
N ASP A 47 12.06 20.59 -14.31
CA ASP A 47 11.96 19.17 -13.92
C ASP A 47 10.58 18.95 -13.27
N GLY A 48 9.55 18.85 -14.09
CA GLY A 48 8.18 18.64 -13.65
C GLY A 48 7.83 17.17 -13.50
N TYR A 49 7.05 16.84 -12.46
CA TYR A 49 6.49 15.51 -12.26
C TYR A 49 4.97 15.56 -12.22
N VAL A 50 4.32 14.59 -12.85
CA VAL A 50 2.90 14.28 -12.62
C VAL A 50 2.81 13.37 -11.41
N ARG A 51 2.07 13.79 -10.39
CA ARG A 51 1.79 12.95 -9.22
C ARG A 51 0.58 12.06 -9.51
N ALA A 52 0.82 10.89 -10.08
CA ALA A 52 -0.26 9.95 -10.42
C ALA A 52 -0.87 9.28 -9.18
N VAL A 53 -0.07 9.06 -8.13
CA VAL A 53 -0.54 8.62 -6.82
C VAL A 53 0.19 9.43 -5.75
N ASP A 54 -0.52 10.03 -4.79
CA ASP A 54 0.07 10.85 -3.73
C ASP A 54 -0.47 10.50 -2.33
N GLY A 55 0.18 9.52 -1.68
CA GLY A 55 -0.01 9.23 -0.26
C GLY A 55 -1.23 8.38 0.07
N ILE A 56 -1.62 7.44 -0.81
CA ILE A 56 -2.78 6.59 -0.56
C ILE A 56 -2.43 5.42 0.37
N SER A 57 -3.32 5.11 1.32
CA SER A 57 -3.20 3.95 2.20
C SER A 57 -4.53 3.21 2.24
N PHE A 58 -4.50 1.91 1.96
CA PHE A 58 -5.67 1.05 1.98
C PHE A 58 -5.25 -0.41 2.13
N PHE A 59 -6.21 -1.28 2.42
CA PHE A 59 -5.99 -2.72 2.47
C PHE A 59 -7.10 -3.44 1.71
N ILE A 60 -6.81 -4.65 1.26
CA ILE A 60 -7.76 -5.58 0.66
C ILE A 60 -7.79 -6.81 1.55
N GLN A 61 -8.97 -7.17 2.03
CA GLN A 61 -9.19 -8.41 2.78
C GLN A 61 -9.26 -9.59 1.82
N GLU A 62 -8.85 -10.76 2.29
CA GLU A 62 -9.02 -11.99 1.53
C GLU A 62 -10.51 -12.28 1.24
N GLY A 63 -10.79 -12.85 0.06
CA GLY A 63 -12.16 -13.21 -0.34
C GLY A 63 -13.04 -12.06 -0.83
N ASN A 64 -12.53 -10.82 -0.85
CA ASN A 64 -13.26 -9.65 -1.31
C ASN A 64 -12.75 -9.13 -2.68
N SER A 65 -13.68 -8.61 -3.48
CA SER A 65 -13.36 -7.93 -4.74
C SER A 65 -13.15 -6.44 -4.51
N PHE A 66 -12.04 -5.90 -5.02
CA PHE A 66 -11.75 -4.47 -4.98
C PHE A 66 -11.84 -3.85 -6.39
N GLY A 67 -12.61 -2.77 -6.53
CA GLY A 67 -12.77 -2.03 -7.78
C GLY A 67 -12.17 -0.63 -7.67
N LEU A 68 -11.27 -0.28 -8.59
CA LEU A 68 -10.72 1.07 -8.70
C LEU A 68 -11.40 1.84 -9.84
N VAL A 69 -12.09 2.93 -9.51
CA VAL A 69 -12.86 3.75 -10.46
C VAL A 69 -12.39 5.20 -10.46
N GLY A 70 -12.66 5.92 -11.56
CA GLY A 70 -12.30 7.34 -11.69
C GLY A 70 -12.26 7.81 -13.15
N GLU A 71 -12.05 9.10 -13.34
CA GLU A 71 -11.98 9.74 -14.66
C GLU A 71 -10.78 9.25 -15.50
N SER A 72 -10.83 9.44 -16.83
CA SER A 72 -9.71 9.11 -17.70
C SER A 72 -8.45 9.87 -17.28
N GLY A 73 -7.31 9.19 -17.18
CA GLY A 73 -6.04 9.79 -16.77
C GLY A 73 -5.82 9.94 -15.26
N SER A 74 -6.74 9.47 -14.41
CA SER A 74 -6.63 9.56 -12.93
C SER A 74 -5.57 8.64 -12.29
N GLY A 75 -4.73 7.96 -13.07
CA GLY A 75 -3.67 7.09 -12.53
C GLY A 75 -4.11 5.68 -12.11
N LYS A 76 -5.22 5.13 -12.62
CA LYS A 76 -5.69 3.78 -12.24
C LYS A 76 -4.80 2.62 -12.71
N THR A 77 -4.09 2.79 -13.83
CA THR A 77 -3.23 1.76 -14.46
C THR A 77 -1.73 1.99 -14.17
N THR A 78 -1.44 2.92 -13.25
CA THR A 78 -0.10 3.35 -12.88
C THR A 78 0.55 2.42 -11.87
#